data_AF-A0A7J0GXH0-F1
#
_entry.id   AF-A0A7J0GXH0-F1
#
_cell.length_a   1.000
_cell.length_b   1.000
_cell.length_c   1.000
_cell.angle_alpha   90.00
_cell.angle_beta   90.00
_cell.angle_gamma   90.00
#
_symmetry.space_group_name_H-M   'P 1'
#
loop_
_entity.id
_entity.type
_entity.pdbx_description
1 polymer ?
#
loop_
_entity_poly.entity_id
_entity_poly.type
_entity_poly.pdbx_seq_one_letter_code
_entity_poly.pdbx_strand_id
1 'polypeptide(L)'
;MGVKQAIKSLDAFPRAEDHLLQKTQSGAVVSIIGLVIMAILFLHELRYYLTTYTFHQMAVNLKRGETLPIHINMTFPSLPCDVLSVDAIDMSGKHEVDLDINMWKLRLNGEGHIIGTEYLSDLVEKEHTAHKHDGDHQEDSENKIHLHGFNQDTETVIKKLKQALANGEGCRVYGVLDVQRVAGNFHISVHGLNIFVAQMIVPTEYRYLSKEVLPTNQFSVTEYYSTANDRTWPAVYFLYDLSPITVTIREERRSFLHFITRLCAGLGGTFALTGLSNSFYHSSCNLKKKDEK
;
A
#
# COMPACT_ATOMS: atom_id res chain seq x y z
N MET A 1 56.88 0.92 10.63
CA MET A 1 57.25 0.82 9.19
C MET A 1 56.09 1.39 8.39
N GLY A 2 56.31 2.55 7.79
CA GLY A 2 55.27 3.53 7.55
C GLY A 2 54.37 3.21 6.36
N VAL A 3 53.10 3.59 6.49
CA VAL A 3 52.06 3.61 5.45
C VAL A 3 52.58 4.17 4.12
N LYS A 4 53.53 5.12 4.15
CA LYS A 4 54.21 5.66 2.96
C LYS A 4 54.92 4.60 2.11
N GLN A 5 55.50 3.57 2.72
CA GLN A 5 56.22 2.52 1.99
C GLN A 5 55.24 1.49 1.41
N ALA A 6 54.11 1.25 2.08
CA ALA A 6 53.01 0.41 1.59
C ALA A 6 52.25 1.07 0.42
N ILE A 7 52.06 2.40 0.46
CA ILE A 7 51.49 3.16 -0.66
C ILE A 7 52.44 3.13 -1.86
N LYS A 8 53.76 3.19 -1.64
CA LYS A 8 54.76 3.14 -2.71
C LYS A 8 54.84 1.79 -3.42
N SER A 9 54.43 0.69 -2.76
CA SER A 9 54.36 -0.65 -3.38
C SER A 9 53.06 -0.94 -4.13
N LEU A 10 52.04 -0.08 -4.01
CA LEU A 10 50.75 -0.23 -4.71
C LEU A 10 50.70 0.52 -6.04
N ASP A 11 51.75 1.28 -6.38
CA ASP A 11 51.86 1.99 -7.65
C ASP A 11 52.32 1.02 -8.74
N ALA A 12 51.35 0.46 -9.48
CA ALA A 12 51.56 -0.55 -10.51
C ALA A 12 52.09 0.03 -11.84
N PHE A 13 52.23 1.35 -11.95
CA PHE A 13 52.64 2.00 -13.19
C PHE A 13 54.10 2.47 -13.11
N PRO A 14 54.95 2.16 -14.11
CA PRO A 14 56.32 2.66 -14.17
C PRO A 14 56.28 4.18 -14.28
N ARG A 15 56.92 4.86 -13.32
CA ARG A 15 57.01 6.31 -13.29
C ARG A 15 57.89 6.77 -14.46
N ALA A 16 57.31 7.50 -15.41
CA ALA A 16 58.05 8.07 -16.52
C ALA A 16 59.16 9.02 -16.02
N GLU A 17 60.31 9.05 -16.70
CA GLU A 17 61.41 9.92 -16.29
C GLU A 17 61.02 11.40 -16.38
N ASP A 18 61.49 12.19 -15.41
CA ASP A 18 61.08 13.60 -15.23
C ASP A 18 61.37 14.50 -16.45
N HIS A 19 62.28 14.08 -17.34
CA HIS A 19 62.66 14.80 -18.56
C HIS A 19 61.70 14.59 -19.75
N LEU A 20 60.87 13.56 -19.71
CA LEU A 20 59.80 13.31 -20.70
C LEU A 20 58.43 13.85 -20.24
N LEU A 21 58.34 14.29 -18.98
CA LEU A 21 57.14 14.87 -18.39
C LEU A 21 57.04 16.37 -18.67
N GLN A 22 56.40 16.73 -19.78
CA GLN A 22 56.06 18.12 -20.05
C GLN A 22 54.86 18.55 -19.20
N LYS A 23 55.10 19.29 -18.12
CA LYS A 23 54.05 19.79 -17.22
C LYS A 23 53.25 20.91 -17.90
N THR A 24 52.01 20.63 -18.26
CA THR A 24 51.09 21.62 -18.86
C THR A 24 50.04 22.08 -17.86
N GLN A 25 49.76 23.39 -17.80
CA GLN A 25 48.74 23.98 -16.92
C GLN A 25 47.32 23.47 -17.29
N SER A 26 47.06 23.27 -18.58
CA SER A 26 45.79 22.73 -19.07
C SER A 26 45.56 21.28 -18.64
N GLY A 27 46.62 20.45 -18.63
CA GLY A 27 46.53 19.06 -18.16
C GLY A 27 46.16 18.98 -16.67
N ALA A 28 46.72 19.87 -15.85
CA ALA A 28 46.38 19.94 -14.42
C ALA A 28 44.88 20.26 -14.19
N VAL A 29 44.32 21.19 -14.96
CA VAL A 29 42.87 21.53 -14.88
C VAL A 29 42.00 20.32 -15.27
N VAL A 30 42.34 19.63 -16.36
CA VAL A 30 41.60 18.43 -16.80
C VAL A 30 41.68 17.30 -15.77
N SER A 31 42.84 17.09 -15.12
CA SER A 31 42.98 16.10 -14.04
C SER A 31 42.16 16.44 -12.80
N ILE A 32 42.07 17.72 -12.41
CA ILE A 32 41.23 18.14 -11.26
C ILE A 32 39.75 17.89 -11.58
N ILE A 33 39.28 18.27 -12.77
CA ILE A 33 37.89 18.03 -13.20
C ILE A 33 37.61 16.52 -13.25
N GLY A 34 38.54 15.72 -13.79
CA GLY A 34 38.43 14.27 -13.83
C GLY A 34 38.31 13.64 -12.44
N LEU A 35 39.11 14.09 -11.47
CA LEU A 35 39.02 13.64 -10.08
C LEU A 35 37.68 13.99 -9.42
N VAL A 36 37.15 15.19 -9.67
CA VAL A 36 35.83 15.60 -9.17
C VAL A 36 34.73 14.71 -9.75
N ILE A 37 34.75 14.45 -11.07
CA ILE A 37 33.77 13.57 -11.72
C ILE A 37 33.88 12.14 -11.18
N MET A 38 35.10 11.61 -11.01
CA MET A 38 35.31 10.29 -10.42
C MET A 38 34.74 10.19 -9.00
N ALA A 39 34.92 11.22 -8.17
CA ALA A 39 34.38 11.26 -6.82
C ALA A 39 32.83 11.28 -6.83
N ILE A 40 32.22 12.06 -7.72
CA ILE A 40 30.75 12.12 -7.87
C ILE A 40 30.19 10.76 -8.31
N LEU A 41 30.79 10.13 -9.32
CA LEU A 41 30.36 8.81 -9.78
C LEU A 41 30.52 7.75 -8.71
N PHE A 42 31.62 7.77 -7.95
CA PHE A 42 31.81 6.86 -6.82
C PHE A 42 30.71 7.03 -5.77
N LEU A 43 30.41 8.26 -5.36
CA LEU A 43 29.35 8.52 -4.39
C LEU A 43 27.97 8.09 -4.91
N HIS A 44 27.71 8.27 -6.21
CA HIS A 44 26.49 7.82 -6.85
C HIS A 44 26.38 6.29 -6.85
N GLU A 45 27.42 5.58 -7.28
CA GLU A 45 27.44 4.11 -7.27
C GLU A 45 27.37 3.54 -5.85
N LEU A 46 28.01 4.21 -4.88
CA LEU A 46 27.93 3.82 -3.47
C LEU A 46 26.49 4.00 -2.94
N ARG A 47 25.84 5.13 -3.23
CA ARG A 47 24.43 5.33 -2.87
C ARG A 47 23.53 4.31 -3.55
N TYR A 48 23.76 4.04 -4.83
CA TYR A 48 23.02 3.06 -5.59
C TYR A 48 23.18 1.63 -5.06
N TYR A 49 24.38 1.27 -4.58
CA TYR A 49 24.65 -0.01 -3.92
C TYR A 49 23.98 -0.11 -2.55
N LEU A 50 23.99 0.98 -1.77
CA LEU A 50 23.35 1.03 -0.46
C LEU A 50 21.81 1.08 -0.52
N THR A 51 21.25 1.46 -1.68
CA THR A 51 19.80 1.45 -1.90
C THR A 51 19.32 0.03 -2.14
N THR A 52 18.28 -0.36 -1.40
CA THR A 52 17.65 -1.67 -1.52
C THR A 52 16.76 -1.74 -2.77
N TYR A 53 16.56 -2.94 -3.29
CA TYR A 53 15.61 -3.16 -4.38
C TYR A 53 14.56 -4.19 -3.96
N THR A 54 13.35 -4.03 -4.50
CA THR A 54 12.25 -4.97 -4.31
C THR A 54 12.06 -5.81 -5.57
N PHE A 55 11.77 -7.10 -5.40
CA PHE A 55 11.35 -7.96 -6.50
C PHE A 55 10.14 -8.78 -6.11
N HIS A 56 9.28 -9.06 -7.09
CA HIS A 56 7.98 -9.68 -6.91
C HIS A 56 8.07 -11.16 -7.32
N GLN A 57 7.75 -12.06 -6.39
CA GLN A 57 7.62 -13.49 -6.65
C GLN A 57 6.16 -13.90 -6.52
N MET A 58 5.65 -14.62 -7.50
CA MET A 58 4.29 -15.17 -7.47
C MET A 58 4.37 -16.63 -7.02
N ALA A 59 3.55 -17.00 -6.02
CA ALA A 59 3.46 -18.35 -5.51
C ALA A 59 1.98 -18.73 -5.31
N VAL A 60 1.69 -20.03 -5.21
CA VAL A 60 0.33 -20.49 -4.90
C VAL A 60 0.03 -20.23 -3.42
N ASN A 61 -1.18 -19.75 -3.13
CA ASN A 61 -1.62 -19.52 -1.77
C ASN A 61 -1.96 -20.85 -1.07
N LEU A 62 -1.16 -21.24 -0.08
CA LEU A 62 -1.35 -22.48 0.70
C LEU A 62 -1.98 -22.25 2.09
N LYS A 63 -2.23 -20.99 2.47
CA LYS A 63 -2.78 -20.63 3.78
C LYS A 63 -4.29 -20.89 3.79
N ARG A 64 -4.71 -21.96 4.46
CA ARG A 64 -6.11 -22.40 4.59
C ARG A 64 -6.62 -22.14 6.01
N GLY A 65 -7.84 -21.63 6.13
CA GLY A 65 -8.54 -21.47 7.41
C GLY A 65 -8.27 -20.17 8.17
N GLU A 66 -7.59 -19.19 7.56
CA GLU A 66 -7.48 -17.84 8.11
C GLU A 66 -8.74 -17.02 7.77
N THR A 67 -9.12 -16.09 8.64
CA THR A 67 -10.13 -15.07 8.35
C THR A 67 -9.51 -13.87 7.62
N LEU A 68 -10.31 -13.17 6.83
CA LEU A 68 -9.96 -11.95 6.14
C LEU A 68 -10.75 -10.78 6.75
N PRO A 69 -10.09 -9.87 7.50
CA PRO A 69 -10.75 -8.70 8.06
C PRO A 69 -10.98 -7.65 6.97
N ILE A 70 -12.24 -7.42 6.60
CA ILE A 70 -12.67 -6.40 5.65
C ILE A 70 -13.00 -5.13 6.44
N HIS A 71 -12.19 -4.08 6.24
CA HIS A 71 -12.43 -2.79 6.87
C HIS A 71 -13.39 -1.96 6.03
N ILE A 72 -14.53 -1.60 6.61
CA ILE A 72 -15.59 -0.85 5.94
C ILE A 72 -15.67 0.54 6.57
N ASN A 73 -15.72 1.58 5.73
CA ASN A 73 -15.95 2.95 6.14
C ASN A 73 -16.64 3.69 4.99
N MET A 74 -17.96 3.59 4.95
CA MET A 74 -18.80 4.07 3.86
C MET A 74 -19.84 5.06 4.38
N THR A 75 -20.08 6.14 3.64
CA THR A 75 -21.07 7.17 3.99
C THR A 75 -22.16 7.25 2.94
N PHE A 76 -23.40 7.20 3.40
CA PHE A 76 -24.62 7.36 2.62
C PHE A 76 -25.27 8.70 2.97
N PRO A 77 -25.11 9.76 2.15
CA PRO A 77 -25.51 11.12 2.52
C PRO A 77 -27.03 11.36 2.53
N SER A 78 -27.82 10.51 1.87
CA SER A 78 -29.28 10.69 1.73
C SER A 78 -30.07 9.46 2.21
N LEU A 79 -29.47 8.63 3.06
CA LEU A 79 -30.11 7.45 3.64
C LEU A 79 -29.95 7.44 5.16
N PRO A 80 -31.05 7.41 5.92
CA PRO A 80 -31.00 7.30 7.37
C PRO A 80 -30.57 5.88 7.80
N CYS A 81 -29.91 5.77 8.96
CA CYS A 81 -29.37 4.48 9.42
C CYS A 81 -30.42 3.41 9.71
N ASP A 82 -31.66 3.80 10.01
CA ASP A 82 -32.75 2.88 10.39
C ASP A 82 -33.20 1.95 9.24
N VAL A 83 -32.96 2.35 7.98
CA VAL A 83 -33.32 1.55 6.79
C VAL A 83 -32.13 0.81 6.19
N LEU A 84 -30.93 1.01 6.73
CA LEU A 84 -29.70 0.46 6.20
C LEU A 84 -29.40 -0.89 6.87
N SER A 85 -29.54 -1.99 6.13
CA SER A 85 -29.07 -3.31 6.55
C SER A 85 -27.74 -3.64 5.88
N VAL A 86 -26.86 -4.33 6.62
CA VAL A 86 -25.60 -4.85 6.10
C VAL A 86 -25.63 -6.35 6.31
N ASP A 87 -25.59 -7.09 5.20
CA ASP A 87 -25.78 -8.53 5.19
C ASP A 87 -24.61 -9.20 4.45
N ALA A 88 -24.03 -10.26 5.02
CA ALA A 88 -22.88 -10.96 4.44
C ALA A 88 -23.18 -12.45 4.18
N ILE A 89 -22.86 -12.91 2.98
CA ILE A 89 -23.07 -14.29 2.52
C ILE A 89 -21.75 -14.85 1.95
N ASP A 90 -21.23 -15.88 2.61
CA ASP A 90 -20.09 -16.68 2.12
C ASP A 90 -20.59 -17.71 1.07
N MET A 91 -19.74 -18.10 0.10
CA MET A 91 -19.95 -19.25 -0.79
C MET A 91 -20.28 -20.56 -0.08
N SER A 92 -19.93 -20.70 1.20
CA SER A 92 -20.34 -21.82 2.07
C SER A 92 -21.83 -21.79 2.46
N GLY A 93 -22.57 -20.75 2.05
CA GLY A 93 -23.98 -20.53 2.42
C GLY A 93 -24.17 -20.10 3.88
N LYS A 94 -23.08 -19.79 4.60
CA LYS A 94 -23.16 -19.20 5.94
C LYS A 94 -23.64 -17.76 5.78
N HIS A 95 -24.86 -17.51 6.23
CA HIS A 95 -25.43 -16.17 6.29
C HIS A 95 -25.15 -15.60 7.67
N GLU A 96 -24.35 -14.54 7.74
CA GLU A 96 -24.20 -13.74 8.96
C GLU A 96 -25.08 -12.50 8.79
N VAL A 97 -26.22 -12.52 9.48
CA VAL A 97 -27.20 -11.42 9.49
C VAL A 97 -26.88 -10.50 10.66
N ASP A 98 -26.89 -9.19 10.42
CA ASP A 98 -26.70 -8.14 11.43
C ASP A 98 -25.41 -8.31 12.26
N LEU A 99 -24.28 -7.99 11.61
CA LEU A 99 -22.90 -8.10 12.12
C LEU A 99 -22.62 -7.14 13.31
N ASP A 100 -23.33 -7.28 14.42
CA ASP A 100 -23.40 -6.30 15.52
C ASP A 100 -22.18 -6.22 16.45
N ILE A 101 -21.17 -7.07 16.23
CA ILE A 101 -20.02 -7.16 17.12
C ILE A 101 -18.96 -6.10 16.76
N ASN A 102 -18.71 -5.87 15.46
CA ASN A 102 -17.61 -5.04 14.97
C ASN A 102 -18.04 -4.02 13.89
N MET A 103 -19.34 -3.85 13.64
CA MET A 103 -19.89 -2.89 12.68
C MET A 103 -20.78 -1.87 13.40
N TRP A 104 -20.66 -0.61 12.99
CA TRP A 104 -21.34 0.52 13.63
C TRP A 104 -21.95 1.44 12.59
N LYS A 105 -23.13 1.99 12.91
CA LYS A 105 -23.89 2.91 12.08
C LYS A 105 -23.97 4.27 12.79
N LEU A 106 -23.35 5.29 12.22
CA LEU A 106 -23.35 6.66 12.73
C LEU A 106 -24.35 7.49 11.93
N ARG A 107 -25.32 8.10 12.62
CA ARG A 107 -26.26 9.04 11.99
C ARG A 107 -25.55 10.35 11.66
N LEU A 108 -25.83 10.90 10.49
CA LEU A 108 -25.22 12.13 9.98
C LEU A 108 -26.29 13.18 9.64
N ASN A 109 -25.93 14.46 9.80
CA ASN A 109 -26.71 15.57 9.26
C ASN A 109 -26.47 15.70 7.74
N GLY A 110 -27.25 16.55 7.07
CA GLY A 110 -27.06 16.85 5.64
C GLY A 110 -25.72 17.49 5.28
N GLU A 111 -24.94 17.94 6.26
CA GLU A 111 -23.59 18.50 6.10
C GLU A 111 -22.47 17.45 6.35
N GLY A 112 -22.83 16.21 6.74
CA GLY A 112 -21.88 15.14 7.04
C GLY A 112 -21.34 15.10 8.48
N HIS A 113 -21.88 15.89 9.41
CA HIS A 113 -21.56 15.85 10.84
C HIS A 113 -22.39 14.80 11.58
N ILE A 114 -21.79 14.14 12.58
CA ILE A 114 -22.43 13.08 13.36
C ILE A 114 -23.52 13.67 14.26
N ILE A 115 -24.75 13.17 14.13
CA ILE A 115 -25.89 13.49 15.00
C ILE A 115 -26.14 12.31 15.95
N GLY A 116 -26.34 12.60 17.24
CA GLY A 116 -26.73 11.61 18.23
C GLY A 116 -25.54 11.03 18.99
N THR A 117 -25.32 11.54 20.20
CA THR A 117 -24.32 11.05 21.16
C THR A 117 -24.74 9.75 21.85
N GLU A 118 -25.96 9.28 21.61
CA GLU A 118 -26.58 8.12 22.27
C GLU A 118 -25.85 6.80 21.92
N TYR A 119 -25.22 6.72 20.74
CA TYR A 119 -24.46 5.55 20.26
C TYR A 119 -22.99 5.52 20.69
N LEU A 120 -22.44 6.63 21.20
CA LEU A 120 -21.04 6.67 21.67
C LEU A 120 -20.89 5.93 23.01
N SER A 121 -21.96 5.85 23.80
CA SER A 121 -22.02 5.15 25.08
C SER A 121 -21.95 3.63 24.90
N ASP A 122 -22.69 3.06 23.94
CA ASP A 122 -22.67 1.63 23.60
C ASP A 122 -21.31 1.17 23.04
N LEU A 123 -20.61 2.07 22.34
CA LEU A 123 -19.24 1.85 21.86
C LEU A 123 -18.24 1.71 23.01
N VAL A 124 -18.37 2.54 24.04
CA VAL A 124 -17.49 2.54 25.23
C VAL A 124 -17.85 1.39 26.18
N GLU A 125 -19.14 1.04 26.30
CA GLU A 125 -19.59 -0.01 27.22
C GLU A 125 -19.27 -1.42 26.71
N LYS A 126 -19.30 -1.64 25.38
CA LYS A 126 -18.85 -2.91 24.76
C LYS A 126 -17.33 -3.11 24.85
N GLU A 127 -16.51 -2.06 24.74
CA GLU A 127 -15.05 -2.13 24.87
C GLU A 127 -14.61 -2.64 26.26
N HIS A 128 -15.38 -2.32 27.31
CA HIS A 128 -15.10 -2.76 28.68
C HIS A 128 -15.52 -4.22 28.99
N THR A 129 -16.39 -4.83 28.17
CA THR A 129 -16.84 -6.22 28.38
C THR A 129 -15.94 -7.30 27.77
N ALA A 130 -15.04 -6.94 26.86
CA ALA A 130 -14.18 -7.91 26.15
C ALA A 130 -13.05 -8.53 27.01
N HIS A 131 -12.89 -8.13 28.28
CA HIS A 131 -11.74 -8.52 29.12
C HIS A 131 -12.07 -9.33 30.40
N LYS A 132 -13.25 -9.93 30.53
CA LYS A 132 -13.51 -10.91 31.61
C LYS A 132 -14.02 -12.23 31.09
N HIS A 133 -13.08 -13.11 30.74
CA HIS A 133 -13.31 -14.56 30.82
C HIS A 133 -12.80 -15.04 32.17
N ASP A 134 -13.72 -15.51 33.02
CA ASP A 134 -13.56 -16.73 33.82
C ASP A 134 -14.80 -16.93 34.71
N GLY A 135 -15.42 -18.11 34.61
CA GLY A 135 -16.40 -18.60 35.59
C GLY A 135 -17.77 -18.97 35.03
N ASP A 136 -17.87 -20.23 34.61
CA ASP A 136 -19.03 -21.12 34.54
C ASP A 136 -20.31 -20.64 35.25
N HIS A 137 -21.42 -20.50 34.52
CA HIS A 137 -22.77 -20.87 34.98
C HIS A 137 -23.74 -21.00 33.78
N GLN A 138 -24.34 -22.18 33.72
CA GLN A 138 -25.48 -22.57 32.89
C GLN A 138 -26.75 -21.85 33.37
N GLU A 139 -27.37 -21.04 32.51
CA GLU A 139 -28.80 -20.72 32.59
C GLU A 139 -29.35 -20.54 31.16
N ASP A 140 -30.37 -21.34 30.83
CA ASP A 140 -31.23 -21.16 29.66
C ASP A 140 -31.80 -19.74 29.69
N SER A 141 -31.63 -18.99 28.60
CA SER A 141 -32.33 -17.72 28.40
C SER A 141 -32.73 -17.58 26.94
N GLU A 142 -33.97 -18.00 26.74
CA GLU A 142 -34.98 -17.54 25.78
C GLU A 142 -34.54 -16.55 24.69
N ASN A 143 -34.85 -16.94 23.45
CA ASN A 143 -35.08 -16.10 22.27
C ASN A 143 -35.43 -14.64 22.61
N LYS A 144 -34.46 -13.72 22.48
CA LYS A 144 -34.77 -12.31 22.20
C LYS A 144 -34.95 -12.11 20.71
N ILE A 145 -36.05 -12.65 20.19
CA ILE A 145 -36.70 -12.09 19.03
C ILE A 145 -37.37 -10.81 19.52
N HIS A 146 -36.75 -9.65 19.30
CA HIS A 146 -37.45 -8.38 19.41
C HIS A 146 -38.41 -8.25 18.22
N LEU A 147 -39.51 -9.00 18.28
CA LEU A 147 -40.70 -8.82 17.45
C LEU A 147 -41.90 -8.68 18.40
N HIS A 148 -41.94 -7.56 19.12
CA HIS A 148 -43.04 -7.16 19.99
C HIS A 148 -43.66 -5.85 19.46
N GLY A 149 -44.99 -5.83 19.25
CA GLY A 149 -45.80 -4.59 19.21
C GLY A 149 -46.09 -3.97 17.84
N PHE A 150 -46.84 -4.65 16.96
CA PHE A 150 -46.81 -4.36 15.52
C PHE A 150 -47.59 -3.13 14.96
N ASN A 151 -48.36 -2.35 15.72
CA ASN A 151 -49.22 -1.33 15.09
C ASN A 151 -48.96 0.14 15.48
N GLN A 152 -48.54 0.44 16.71
CA GLN A 152 -48.37 1.83 17.16
C GLN A 152 -46.93 2.35 16.98
N ASP A 153 -45.96 1.43 17.02
CA ASP A 153 -44.54 1.74 16.85
C ASP A 153 -44.17 1.92 15.37
N THR A 154 -44.80 1.16 14.47
CA THR A 154 -44.57 1.22 13.02
C THR A 154 -44.91 2.60 12.45
N GLU A 155 -46.04 3.20 12.85
CA GLU A 155 -46.38 4.57 12.43
C GLU A 155 -45.38 5.61 12.95
N THR A 156 -44.90 5.41 14.18
CA THR A 156 -43.93 6.30 14.82
C THR A 156 -42.56 6.20 14.14
N VAL A 157 -42.11 5.00 13.79
CA VAL A 157 -40.88 4.74 13.02
C VAL A 157 -40.99 5.31 11.61
N ILE A 158 -42.12 5.10 10.92
CA ILE A 158 -42.34 5.68 9.58
C ILE A 158 -42.35 7.20 9.62
N LYS A 159 -42.93 7.81 10.67
CA LYS A 159 -42.93 9.28 10.84
C LYS A 159 -41.52 9.81 11.09
N LYS A 160 -40.74 9.15 11.95
CA LYS A 160 -39.32 9.45 12.19
C LYS A 160 -38.50 9.32 10.90
N LEU A 161 -38.73 8.27 10.12
CA LEU A 161 -38.06 8.02 8.86
C LEU A 161 -38.36 9.12 7.82
N LYS A 162 -39.64 9.50 7.67
CA LYS A 162 -40.03 10.60 6.77
C LYS A 162 -39.41 11.93 7.18
N GLN A 163 -39.32 12.19 8.49
CA GLN A 163 -38.68 13.39 9.01
C GLN A 163 -37.16 13.37 8.76
N ALA A 164 -36.50 12.25 9.01
CA ALA A 164 -35.07 12.08 8.75
C ALA A 164 -34.74 12.27 7.26
N LEU A 165 -35.58 11.74 6.36
CA LEU A 165 -35.42 11.92 4.93
C LEU A 165 -35.65 13.37 4.49
N ALA A 166 -36.64 14.07 5.09
CA ALA A 166 -36.90 15.48 4.82
C ALA A 166 -35.78 16.40 5.32
N ASN A 167 -35.11 16.02 6.41
CA ASN A 167 -33.96 16.73 6.97
C ASN A 167 -32.65 16.45 6.21
N GLY A 168 -32.66 15.52 5.24
CA GLY A 168 -31.46 15.09 4.54
C GLY A 168 -30.47 14.36 5.46
N GLU A 169 -30.97 13.55 6.40
CA GLU A 169 -30.12 12.74 7.26
C GLU A 169 -29.41 11.63 6.47
N GLY A 170 -28.14 11.43 6.78
CA GLY A 170 -27.30 10.39 6.23
C GLY A 170 -26.89 9.34 7.26
N CYS A 171 -26.18 8.32 6.80
CA CYS A 171 -25.64 7.27 7.64
C CYS A 171 -24.22 6.93 7.23
N ARG A 172 -23.31 6.81 8.20
CA ARG A 172 -21.97 6.28 7.99
C ARG A 172 -21.84 4.91 8.64
N VAL A 173 -21.57 3.92 7.84
CA VAL A 173 -21.24 2.56 8.27
C VAL A 173 -19.74 2.45 8.42
N TYR A 174 -19.27 2.10 9.60
CA TYR A 174 -17.86 1.86 9.85
C TYR A 174 -17.66 0.59 10.66
N GLY A 175 -16.58 -0.15 10.42
CA GLY A 175 -16.32 -1.37 11.16
C GLY A 175 -15.38 -2.34 10.48
N VAL A 176 -15.23 -3.51 11.09
CA VAL A 176 -14.46 -4.63 10.56
C VAL A 176 -15.36 -5.85 10.42
N LEU A 177 -15.39 -6.42 9.24
CA LEU A 177 -16.12 -7.63 8.92
C LEU A 177 -15.12 -8.78 8.75
N ASP A 178 -15.11 -9.72 9.69
CA ASP A 178 -14.25 -10.89 9.68
C ASP A 178 -14.88 -12.03 8.88
N VAL A 179 -14.58 -12.10 7.57
CA VAL A 179 -15.07 -13.20 6.72
C VAL A 179 -14.07 -14.34 6.64
N GLN A 180 -14.53 -15.52 6.22
CA GLN A 180 -13.60 -16.57 5.82
C GLN A 180 -12.87 -16.17 4.54
N ARG A 181 -11.62 -16.62 4.39
CA ARG A 181 -10.78 -16.37 3.21
C ARG A 181 -11.20 -17.23 2.01
N VAL A 182 -12.44 -17.05 1.57
CA VAL A 182 -13.08 -17.70 0.42
C VAL A 182 -13.88 -16.64 -0.36
N ALA A 183 -14.22 -16.93 -1.62
CA ALA A 183 -15.08 -16.03 -2.38
C ALA A 183 -16.43 -15.85 -1.64
N GLY A 184 -17.04 -14.68 -1.78
CA GLY A 184 -18.30 -14.37 -1.11
C GLY A 184 -18.90 -13.07 -1.62
N ASN A 185 -20.04 -12.71 -1.06
CA ASN A 185 -20.63 -11.40 -1.28
C ASN A 185 -21.12 -10.81 0.04
N PHE A 186 -21.00 -9.50 0.19
CA PHE A 186 -21.73 -8.76 1.20
C PHE A 186 -22.51 -7.68 0.50
N HIS A 187 -23.69 -7.35 1.00
CA HIS A 187 -24.55 -6.36 0.39
C HIS A 187 -25.10 -5.41 1.43
N ILE A 188 -25.31 -4.19 0.99
CA ILE A 188 -25.92 -3.13 1.77
C ILE A 188 -27.24 -2.79 1.07
N SER A 189 -28.36 -3.07 1.74
CA SER A 189 -29.68 -2.80 1.21
C SER A 189 -29.91 -1.29 1.11
N VAL A 190 -30.19 -0.79 -0.09
CA VAL A 190 -30.38 0.66 -0.36
C VAL A 190 -31.57 0.89 -1.27
N HIS A 191 -32.14 2.09 -1.29
CA HIS A 191 -33.30 2.35 -2.16
C HIS A 191 -32.89 2.78 -3.59
N GLY A 192 -33.47 2.16 -4.61
CA GLY A 192 -33.58 2.69 -5.98
C GLY A 192 -32.66 2.13 -7.10
N LEU A 193 -31.52 1.51 -6.80
CA LEU A 193 -30.61 0.97 -7.82
C LEU A 193 -29.85 -0.26 -7.31
N ASN A 194 -29.59 -1.24 -8.19
CA ASN A 194 -28.66 -2.32 -7.91
C ASN A 194 -27.27 -1.93 -8.39
N ILE A 195 -26.31 -1.84 -7.47
CA ILE A 195 -24.91 -1.57 -7.78
C ILE A 195 -24.12 -2.82 -7.45
N PHE A 196 -23.38 -3.34 -8.42
CA PHE A 196 -22.52 -4.50 -8.23
C PHE A 196 -21.06 -4.05 -8.31
N VAL A 197 -20.33 -4.23 -7.23
CA VAL A 197 -18.91 -3.95 -7.10
C VAL A 197 -18.20 -5.29 -7.00
N ALA A 198 -17.56 -5.71 -8.08
CA ALA A 198 -16.76 -6.93 -8.11
C ALA A 198 -15.31 -6.59 -7.76
N GLN A 199 -14.77 -7.27 -6.76
CA GLN A 199 -13.43 -7.09 -6.24
C GLN A 199 -12.65 -8.39 -6.39
N MET A 200 -11.50 -8.32 -7.04
CA MET A 200 -10.54 -9.41 -7.07
C MET A 200 -9.43 -9.12 -6.08
N ILE A 201 -9.34 -9.91 -5.02
CA ILE A 201 -8.38 -9.74 -3.93
C ILE A 201 -7.16 -10.62 -4.19
N VAL A 202 -5.98 -10.01 -4.19
CA VAL A 202 -4.69 -10.69 -4.33
C VAL A 202 -3.93 -10.56 -3.01
N PRO A 203 -3.74 -11.67 -2.27
CA PRO A 203 -2.93 -11.66 -1.06
C PRO A 203 -1.48 -11.30 -1.36
N THR A 204 -0.92 -10.38 -0.61
CA THR A 204 0.46 -9.90 -0.80
C THR A 204 1.26 -9.88 0.48
N GLU A 205 2.48 -10.41 0.47
CA GLU A 205 3.37 -10.41 1.64
C GLU A 205 4.61 -9.57 1.36
N TYR A 206 4.85 -8.53 2.18
CA TYR A 206 6.10 -7.80 2.16
C TYR A 206 7.10 -8.46 3.09
N ARG A 207 8.28 -8.77 2.58
CA ARG A 207 9.40 -9.32 3.35
C ARG A 207 10.54 -8.31 3.35
N TYR A 208 10.74 -7.66 4.49
CA TYR A 208 11.78 -6.66 4.68
C TYR A 208 13.14 -7.31 4.92
N LEU A 209 14.21 -6.52 4.78
CA LEU A 209 15.56 -6.95 5.16
C LEU A 209 15.70 -7.35 6.65
N SER A 210 14.85 -6.79 7.52
CA SER A 210 14.75 -7.15 8.94
C SER A 210 14.22 -8.57 9.17
N LYS A 211 13.80 -9.28 8.11
CA LYS A 211 13.06 -10.55 8.12
C LYS A 211 11.64 -10.43 8.68
N GLU A 212 11.16 -9.23 8.93
CA GLU A 212 9.77 -8.96 9.23
C GLU A 212 8.90 -9.24 8.00
N VAL A 213 7.75 -9.88 8.22
CA VAL A 213 6.79 -10.21 7.18
C VAL A 213 5.50 -9.46 7.46
N LEU A 214 5.15 -8.51 6.60
CA LEU A 214 3.92 -7.74 6.69
C LEU A 214 2.88 -8.33 5.72
N PRO A 215 1.84 -9.01 6.21
CA PRO A 215 0.73 -9.46 5.37
C PRO A 215 -0.13 -8.27 4.95
N THR A 216 -0.41 -8.19 3.66
CA THR A 216 -1.23 -7.13 3.04
C THR A 216 -2.14 -7.77 2.01
N ASN A 217 -3.17 -7.05 1.57
CA ASN A 217 -4.03 -7.48 0.47
C ASN A 217 -4.10 -6.35 -0.55
N GLN A 218 -3.94 -6.69 -1.81
CA GLN A 218 -4.23 -5.79 -2.92
C GLN A 218 -5.55 -6.19 -3.54
N PHE A 219 -6.23 -5.25 -4.18
CA PHE A 219 -7.51 -5.52 -4.82
C PHE A 219 -7.65 -4.75 -6.12
N SER A 220 -8.37 -5.34 -7.06
CA SER A 220 -8.82 -4.68 -8.31
C SER A 220 -10.34 -4.62 -8.30
N VAL A 221 -10.91 -3.49 -8.72
CA VAL A 221 -12.35 -3.23 -8.65
C VAL A 221 -12.95 -3.07 -10.04
N THR A 222 -14.12 -3.65 -10.24
CA THR A 222 -14.98 -3.45 -11.41
C THR A 222 -16.39 -3.11 -10.93
N GLU A 223 -16.98 -2.05 -11.47
CA GLU A 223 -18.32 -1.59 -11.10
C GLU A 223 -19.33 -1.85 -12.22
N TYR A 224 -20.51 -2.31 -11.87
CA TYR A 224 -21.63 -2.52 -12.77
C TYR A 224 -22.91 -1.99 -12.14
N TYR A 225 -23.70 -1.27 -12.94
CA TYR A 225 -24.94 -0.64 -12.51
C TYR A 225 -26.11 -1.34 -13.21
N SER A 226 -27.11 -1.75 -12.44
CA SER A 226 -28.33 -2.36 -12.95
C SER A 226 -29.56 -1.67 -12.37
N THR A 227 -30.50 -1.31 -13.23
CA THR A 227 -31.81 -0.82 -12.79
C THR A 227 -32.53 -1.92 -12.04
N ALA A 228 -32.94 -1.66 -10.80
CA ALA A 228 -33.72 -2.62 -10.02
C ALA A 228 -35.05 -2.89 -10.74
N ASN A 229 -35.34 -4.16 -11.02
CA ASN A 229 -36.68 -4.58 -11.46
C ASN A 229 -37.57 -4.76 -10.21
N ASP A 230 -38.90 -4.71 -10.38
CA ASP A 230 -39.93 -4.85 -9.33
C ASP A 230 -39.80 -6.10 -8.41
N ARG A 231 -38.89 -7.04 -8.72
CA ARG A 231 -38.69 -8.30 -7.99
C ARG A 231 -37.41 -8.35 -7.14
N THR A 232 -36.55 -7.35 -7.24
CA THR A 232 -35.27 -7.33 -6.52
C THR A 232 -35.20 -6.11 -5.63
N TRP A 233 -34.92 -6.32 -4.34
CA TRP A 233 -34.60 -5.24 -3.43
C TRP A 233 -33.33 -4.53 -3.93
N PRO A 234 -33.37 -3.21 -4.16
CA PRO A 234 -32.19 -2.48 -4.54
C PRO A 234 -31.11 -2.61 -3.46
N ALA A 235 -29.88 -2.87 -3.86
CA ALA A 235 -28.76 -3.00 -2.94
C ALA A 235 -27.43 -2.70 -3.62
N VAL A 236 -26.44 -2.33 -2.81
CA VAL A 236 -25.04 -2.30 -3.22
C VAL A 236 -24.43 -3.64 -2.85
N TYR A 237 -24.16 -4.46 -3.85
CA TYR A 237 -23.53 -5.76 -3.73
C TYR A 237 -22.02 -5.62 -3.90
N PHE A 238 -21.25 -6.08 -2.92
CA PHE A 238 -19.82 -6.24 -3.00
C PHE A 238 -19.51 -7.72 -3.15
N LEU A 239 -19.12 -8.12 -4.36
CA LEU A 239 -18.68 -9.47 -4.67
C LEU A 239 -17.18 -9.48 -4.56
N TYR A 240 -16.62 -10.33 -3.70
CA TYR A 240 -15.19 -10.46 -3.58
C TYR A 240 -14.77 -11.89 -3.91
N ASP A 241 -13.74 -12.00 -4.73
CA ASP A 241 -13.11 -13.27 -5.10
C ASP A 241 -11.62 -13.22 -4.74
N LEU A 242 -11.10 -14.33 -4.22
CA LEU A 242 -9.70 -14.43 -3.83
C LEU A 242 -8.89 -15.11 -4.91
N SER A 243 -7.80 -14.45 -5.32
CA SER A 243 -6.84 -15.05 -6.23
C SER A 243 -6.18 -16.27 -5.60
N PRO A 244 -6.03 -17.39 -6.34
CA PRO A 244 -5.26 -18.55 -5.88
C PRO A 244 -3.75 -18.28 -5.82
N ILE A 245 -3.31 -17.09 -6.24
CA ILE A 245 -1.91 -16.67 -6.29
C ILE A 245 -1.66 -15.64 -5.18
N THR A 246 -0.55 -15.82 -4.46
CA THR A 246 0.01 -14.86 -3.51
C THR A 246 1.23 -14.18 -4.11
N VAL A 247 1.33 -12.87 -3.98
CA VAL A 247 2.50 -12.09 -4.41
C VAL A 247 3.39 -11.81 -3.20
N THR A 248 4.59 -12.37 -3.19
CA THR A 248 5.61 -12.06 -2.17
C THR A 248 6.55 -11.00 -2.71
N ILE A 249 6.59 -9.84 -2.06
CA ILE A 249 7.48 -8.74 -2.37
C ILE A 249 8.66 -8.83 -1.41
N ARG A 250 9.86 -9.11 -1.95
CA ARG A 250 11.06 -9.26 -1.13
C ARG A 250 12.00 -8.09 -1.34
N GLU A 251 12.47 -7.51 -0.24
CA GLU A 251 13.59 -6.59 -0.25
C GLU A 251 14.90 -7.34 -0.22
N GLU A 252 15.78 -7.07 -1.18
CA GLU A 252 17.12 -7.63 -1.22
C GLU A 252 18.17 -6.53 -1.41
N ARG A 253 19.39 -6.84 -0.93
CA ARG A 253 20.57 -6.02 -1.23
C ARG A 253 21.25 -6.55 -2.47
N ARG A 254 21.80 -5.64 -3.28
CA ARG A 254 22.56 -6.00 -4.47
C ARG A 254 23.82 -6.75 -4.09
N SER A 255 24.25 -7.66 -4.95
CA SER A 255 25.52 -8.37 -4.76
C SER A 255 26.70 -7.40 -4.84
N PHE A 256 27.73 -7.66 -4.04
CA PHE A 256 28.96 -6.85 -4.04
C PHE A 256 29.69 -6.87 -5.39
N LEU A 257 29.61 -7.98 -6.13
CA LEU A 257 30.20 -8.10 -7.47
C LEU A 257 29.58 -7.12 -8.46
N HIS A 258 28.26 -6.91 -8.39
CA HIS A 258 27.56 -5.96 -9.24
C HIS A 258 28.00 -4.51 -8.98
N PHE A 259 28.40 -4.19 -7.74
CA PHE A 259 28.98 -2.89 -7.41
C PHE A 259 30.39 -2.73 -8.01
N ILE A 260 31.27 -3.73 -7.85
CA ILE A 260 32.63 -3.68 -8.39
C ILE A 260 32.60 -3.52 -9.92
N THR A 261 31.76 -4.30 -10.62
CA THR A 261 31.70 -4.23 -12.09
C THR A 261 31.27 -2.85 -12.59
N ARG A 262 30.28 -2.23 -11.94
CA ARG A 262 29.84 -0.85 -12.26
C ARG A 262 30.89 0.19 -11.91
N LEU A 263 31.58 0.03 -10.78
CA LEU A 263 32.65 0.93 -10.37
C LEU A 263 33.81 0.90 -11.37
N CYS A 264 34.27 -0.30 -11.77
CA CYS A 264 35.33 -0.45 -12.77
C CYS A 264 34.94 0.17 -14.12
N ALA A 265 33.69 -0.01 -14.56
CA ALA A 265 33.19 0.60 -15.79
C ALA A 265 33.19 2.14 -15.72
N GLY A 266 32.72 2.72 -14.60
CA GLY A 266 32.70 4.18 -14.40
C GLY A 266 34.11 4.79 -14.32
N LEU A 267 35.02 4.15 -13.58
CA LEU A 267 36.40 4.59 -13.48
C LEU A 267 37.12 4.45 -14.83
N GLY A 268 36.99 3.30 -15.51
CA GLY A 268 37.59 3.09 -16.83
C GLY A 268 37.10 4.11 -17.88
N GLY A 269 35.79 4.41 -17.90
CA GLY A 269 35.22 5.40 -18.80
C GLY A 269 35.73 6.81 -18.55
N THR A 270 35.84 7.24 -17.29
CA THR A 270 36.35 8.58 -16.94
C THR A 270 37.83 8.75 -17.25
N PHE A 271 38.66 7.73 -17.01
CA PHE A 271 40.08 7.74 -17.41
C PHE A 271 40.25 7.84 -18.94
N ALA A 272 39.46 7.10 -19.72
CA ALA A 272 39.52 7.21 -21.18
C ALA A 272 39.07 8.60 -21.70
N LEU A 273 37.99 9.16 -21.14
CA LEU A 273 37.46 10.45 -21.52
C LEU A 273 38.39 11.62 -21.19
N THR A 274 39.05 11.59 -20.02
CA THR A 274 40.02 12.63 -19.65
C THR A 274 41.25 12.60 -20.56
N GLY A 275 41.71 11.41 -20.98
CA GLY A 275 42.78 11.27 -21.97
C GLY A 275 42.41 11.84 -23.35
N LEU A 276 41.21 11.52 -23.85
CA LEU A 276 40.71 12.06 -25.11
C LEU A 276 40.50 13.57 -25.06
N SER A 277 39.95 14.09 -23.96
CA SER A 277 39.73 15.51 -23.75
C SER A 277 41.05 16.30 -23.76
N ASN A 278 42.08 15.78 -23.08
CA ASN A 278 43.40 16.39 -23.08
C ASN A 278 44.04 16.40 -24.48
N SER A 279 43.92 15.29 -25.23
CA SER A 279 44.42 15.18 -26.61
C SER A 279 43.73 16.16 -27.56
N PHE A 280 42.40 16.29 -27.44
CA PHE A 280 41.63 17.23 -28.23
C PHE A 280 41.98 18.69 -27.90
N TYR A 281 42.08 19.03 -26.61
CA TYR A 281 42.46 20.36 -26.17
C TYR A 281 43.83 20.79 -26.71
N HIS A 282 44.80 19.89 -26.69
CA HIS A 282 46.12 20.14 -27.26
C HIS A 282 46.08 20.32 -28.79
N SER A 283 45.28 19.51 -29.50
CA SER A 283 45.12 19.62 -30.95
C SER A 283 44.45 20.93 -31.37
N SER A 284 43.39 21.36 -30.67
CA SER A 284 42.70 22.63 -30.92
C SER A 284 43.59 23.85 -30.65
N CYS A 285 44.45 23.78 -29.62
CA CYS A 285 45.40 24.87 -29.33
C CYS A 285 46.47 25.00 -30.42
N ASN A 286 46.94 23.87 -30.98
CA ASN A 286 47.87 23.88 -32.12
C ASN A 286 47.23 24.41 -33.41
N LEU A 287 45.93 24.14 -33.64
CA LEU A 287 45.19 24.71 -34.77
C LEU A 287 45.05 26.23 -34.66
N LYS A 288 44.66 26.76 -33.49
CA LYS A 288 44.60 28.22 -33.27
C LYS A 288 45.94 28.91 -33.49
N LYS A 289 47.05 28.28 -33.11
CA LYS A 289 48.41 28.79 -33.35
C LYS A 289 48.81 28.80 -34.84
N LYS A 290 48.12 28.03 -35.68
CA LYS A 290 48.34 27.97 -37.13
C LYS A 290 47.55 29.03 -37.88
N ASP A 291 46.36 29.41 -37.39
CA ASP A 291 45.54 30.47 -37.97
C ASP A 291 46.06 31.89 -37.65
N GLU A 292 46.96 32.02 -36.67
CA GLU A 292 47.56 33.30 -36.24
C GLU A 292 48.93 33.59 -36.90
N LYS A 293 49.42 32.71 -37.79
CA LYS A 293 50.67 32.86 -38.57
C LYS A 293 50.37 33.00 -40.05
#